data_AF-A0A2V9ZN62-F1
#
_entry.id   AF-A0A2V9ZN62-F1
#
_cell.length_a   1.000
_cell.length_b   1.000
_cell.length_c   1.000
_cell.angle_alpha   90.00
_cell.angle_beta   90.00
_cell.angle_gamma   90.00
#
_symmetry.space_group_name_H-M   'P 1'
#
loop_
_entity.id
_entity.type
_entity.pdbx_description
1 polymer ?
#
loop_
_entity_poly.entity_id
_entity_poly.type
_entity_poly.pdbx_seq_one_letter_code
_entity_poly.pdbx_strand_id
1 'polypeptide(L)'
;MKRGDSRPAETRASRPGSLLIKGGHVIDPAAHVDAPMDVLLREGRVAEVAPPGKIRGSADEKFDARGLIVAPGFIDLHVHLREPGQSYKETIASGTAAAAAGGFTSVCCMPNTSPVVDSDEWVAWLRQPERSAVVNVFPIAAATRQSQGEELTDFRALQRAGAVAVTDDGKPILDD
;
A
#
# COMPACT_ATOMS: atom_id res chain seq x y z
N MET A 1 -7.97 -43.62 9.02
CA MET A 1 -8.20 -42.94 7.72
C MET A 1 -9.36 -41.95 7.90
N LYS A 2 -9.10 -40.75 8.46
CA LYS A 2 -10.08 -39.66 8.53
C LYS A 2 -9.60 -38.58 7.56
N ARG A 3 -10.24 -38.47 6.39
CA ARG A 3 -9.96 -37.42 5.42
C ARG A 3 -10.49 -36.11 6.01
N GLY A 4 -9.58 -35.19 6.30
CA GLY A 4 -9.90 -33.83 6.70
C GLY A 4 -10.56 -33.10 5.53
N ASP A 5 -11.66 -32.45 5.82
CA ASP A 5 -12.37 -31.57 4.91
C ASP A 5 -11.59 -30.25 4.80
N SER A 6 -10.61 -30.23 3.90
CA SER A 6 -9.87 -29.03 3.52
C SER A 6 -10.76 -28.19 2.60
N ARG A 7 -11.48 -27.22 3.19
CA ARG A 7 -12.05 -26.12 2.41
C ARG A 7 -10.89 -25.41 1.69
N PRO A 8 -10.90 -25.30 0.35
CA PRO A 8 -9.86 -24.58 -0.35
C PRO A 8 -9.86 -23.12 0.11
N ALA A 9 -8.67 -22.56 0.33
CA ALA A 9 -8.50 -21.14 0.57
C ALA A 9 -9.06 -20.38 -0.63
N GLU A 10 -10.17 -19.66 -0.42
CA GLU A 10 -10.73 -18.77 -1.43
C GLU A 10 -9.67 -17.74 -1.81
N THR A 11 -9.18 -17.86 -3.03
CA THR A 11 -8.40 -16.83 -3.70
C THR A 11 -9.32 -15.61 -3.82
N ARG A 12 -9.11 -14.56 -3.00
CA ARG A 12 -9.86 -13.30 -3.13
C ARG A 12 -9.38 -12.54 -4.38
N ALA A 13 -9.75 -13.04 -5.54
CA ALA A 13 -9.92 -12.25 -6.76
C ALA A 13 -11.42 -12.07 -7.00
N SER A 14 -11.85 -10.83 -7.25
CA SER A 14 -13.23 -10.28 -7.33
C SER A 14 -13.85 -9.91 -5.98
N ARG A 15 -14.42 -8.71 -5.81
CA ARG A 15 -15.56 -8.23 -6.61
C ARG A 15 -15.41 -6.76 -7.04
N PRO A 16 -15.68 -6.40 -8.31
CA PRO A 16 -16.10 -5.06 -8.65
C PRO A 16 -17.55 -4.90 -8.16
N GLY A 17 -17.69 -4.79 -6.83
CA GLY A 17 -18.96 -4.51 -6.17
C GLY A 17 -19.05 -3.05 -5.76
N SER A 18 -20.24 -2.67 -5.32
CA SER A 18 -20.51 -1.37 -4.73
C SER A 18 -20.56 -1.48 -3.20
N LEU A 19 -19.89 -0.57 -2.49
CA LEU A 19 -19.89 -0.48 -1.03
C LEU A 19 -20.42 0.89 -0.61
N LEU A 20 -21.44 0.91 0.24
CA LEU A 20 -21.92 2.13 0.87
C LEU A 20 -21.48 2.18 2.34
N ILE A 21 -20.58 3.09 2.67
CA ILE A 21 -20.18 3.44 4.03
C ILE A 21 -21.17 4.48 4.55
N LYS A 22 -21.83 4.21 5.67
CA LYS A 22 -22.95 5.01 6.16
C LYS A 22 -22.64 5.74 7.47
N GLY A 23 -22.98 7.02 7.52
CA GLY A 23 -23.04 7.83 8.73
C GLY A 23 -21.71 8.00 9.45
N GLY A 24 -20.59 7.81 8.74
CA GLY A 24 -19.26 8.05 9.27
C GLY A 24 -18.94 9.54 9.32
N HIS A 25 -18.08 9.94 10.25
CA HIS A 25 -17.55 11.30 10.26
C HIS A 25 -16.39 11.36 9.26
N VAL A 26 -16.66 11.89 8.06
CA VAL A 26 -15.67 11.98 6.99
C VAL A 26 -14.74 13.15 7.25
N ILE A 27 -13.44 12.88 7.24
CA ILE A 27 -12.37 13.88 7.27
C ILE A 27 -11.56 13.74 6.00
N ASP A 28 -11.76 14.66 5.06
CA ASP A 28 -10.99 14.77 3.81
C ASP A 28 -10.52 16.22 3.64
N PRO A 29 -9.27 16.52 4.00
CA PRO A 29 -8.71 17.87 3.87
C PRO A 29 -8.64 18.36 2.44
N ALA A 30 -8.45 17.47 1.46
CA ALA A 30 -8.32 17.85 0.05
C ALA A 30 -9.67 18.25 -0.54
N ALA A 31 -10.76 17.61 -0.09
CA ALA A 31 -12.13 17.99 -0.45
C ALA A 31 -12.76 19.02 0.52
N HIS A 32 -12.02 19.47 1.54
CA HIS A 32 -12.51 20.34 2.62
C HIS A 32 -13.75 19.80 3.35
N VAL A 33 -13.77 18.49 3.61
CA VAL A 33 -14.85 17.83 4.34
C VAL A 33 -14.40 17.50 5.76
N ASP A 34 -15.18 17.94 6.73
CA ASP A 34 -15.10 17.56 8.15
C ASP A 34 -16.53 17.50 8.69
N ALA A 35 -17.24 16.41 8.38
CA ALA A 35 -18.66 16.28 8.66
C ALA A 35 -19.15 14.83 8.62
N PRO A 36 -20.29 14.51 9.27
CA PRO A 36 -20.99 13.25 9.04
C PRO A 36 -21.45 13.14 7.58
N MET A 37 -21.05 12.06 6.90
CA MET A 37 -21.37 11.79 5.48
C MET A 37 -21.56 10.30 5.23
N ASP A 38 -22.22 9.97 4.11
CA ASP A 38 -22.18 8.65 3.49
C ASP A 38 -21.16 8.68 2.34
N VAL A 39 -20.44 7.57 2.12
CA VAL A 39 -19.46 7.39 1.03
C VAL A 39 -19.83 6.15 0.22
N LEU A 40 -20.10 6.33 -1.06
CA LEU A 40 -20.35 5.24 -2.00
C LEU A 40 -19.10 4.94 -2.81
N LEU A 41 -18.66 3.70 -2.74
CA LEU A 41 -17.64 3.14 -3.62
C LEU A 41 -18.32 2.31 -4.72
N ARG A 42 -17.84 2.43 -5.96
CA ARG A 42 -18.18 1.55 -7.08
C ARG A 42 -16.91 1.18 -7.83
N GLU A 43 -16.74 -0.11 -8.09
CA GLU A 43 -15.60 -0.61 -8.88
C GLU A 43 -14.24 -0.12 -8.34
N GLY A 44 -14.11 -0.08 -7.02
CA GLY A 44 -12.88 0.37 -6.33
C GLY A 44 -12.63 1.88 -6.36
N ARG A 45 -13.58 2.69 -6.81
CA ARG A 45 -13.48 4.16 -6.86
C ARG A 45 -14.54 4.82 -6.00
N VAL A 46 -14.24 5.99 -5.45
CA VAL A 46 -15.23 6.86 -4.80
C VAL A 46 -16.19 7.39 -5.87
N ALA A 47 -17.44 6.97 -5.81
CA ALA A 47 -18.49 7.35 -6.76
C ALA A 47 -19.29 8.56 -6.28
N GLU A 48 -19.55 8.66 -4.98
CA GLU A 48 -20.32 9.75 -4.39
C GLU A 48 -19.98 9.92 -2.90
N VAL A 49 -19.90 11.17 -2.44
CA VAL A 49 -19.82 11.55 -1.02
C VAL A 49 -20.93 12.56 -0.77
N ALA A 50 -21.86 12.25 0.13
CA ALA A 50 -23.04 13.08 0.35
C ALA A 50 -23.49 13.05 1.81
N PRO A 51 -24.31 14.01 2.27
CA PRO A 51 -24.85 13.97 3.62
C PRO A 51 -25.61 12.65 3.89
N PRO A 52 -25.69 12.20 5.15
CA PRO A 52 -26.25 10.90 5.48
C PRO A 52 -27.67 10.71 4.93
N GLY A 53 -27.90 9.58 4.26
CA GLY A 53 -29.19 9.24 3.65
C GLY A 53 -29.52 9.98 2.35
N LYS A 54 -28.59 10.77 1.78
CA LYS A 54 -28.80 11.45 0.49
C LYS A 54 -28.42 10.60 -0.73
N ILE A 55 -27.51 9.64 -0.57
CA ILE A 55 -27.14 8.72 -1.64
C ILE A 55 -28.33 7.80 -1.96
N ARG A 56 -28.80 7.83 -3.21
CA ARG A 56 -29.95 7.04 -3.69
C ARG A 56 -29.48 5.75 -4.35
N GLY A 57 -30.22 4.67 -4.13
CA GLY A 57 -29.97 3.36 -4.75
C GLY A 57 -29.48 2.29 -3.78
N SER A 58 -29.29 1.07 -4.30
CA SER A 58 -28.68 -0.04 -3.56
C SER A 58 -27.17 -0.08 -3.81
N ALA A 59 -26.45 -0.52 -2.79
CA ALA A 59 -25.07 -0.99 -2.90
C ALA A 59 -25.06 -2.49 -2.55
N ASP A 60 -24.13 -3.24 -3.12
CA ASP A 60 -23.98 -4.68 -2.88
C ASP A 60 -23.64 -4.94 -1.41
N GLU A 61 -22.83 -4.05 -0.84
CA GLU A 61 -22.42 -4.09 0.56
C GLU A 61 -22.73 -2.75 1.24
N LYS A 62 -23.05 -2.81 2.53
CA LYS A 62 -23.27 -1.64 3.37
C LYS A 62 -22.47 -1.80 4.65
N PHE A 63 -21.71 -0.77 4.98
CA PHE A 63 -20.93 -0.69 6.21
C PHE A 63 -21.44 0.47 7.06
N ASP A 64 -21.77 0.21 8.32
CA ASP A 64 -22.24 1.23 9.26
C ASP A 64 -21.05 1.80 10.03
N ALA A 65 -20.69 3.05 9.71
CA ALA A 65 -19.55 3.75 10.29
C ALA A 65 -19.96 4.79 11.34
N ARG A 66 -21.18 4.73 11.87
CA ARG A 66 -21.64 5.66 12.90
C ARG A 66 -20.73 5.62 14.13
N GLY A 67 -20.26 6.79 14.55
CA GLY A 67 -19.31 6.94 15.66
C GLY A 67 -17.85 6.63 15.29
N LEU A 68 -17.57 6.34 14.01
CA LEU A 68 -16.22 6.14 13.48
C LEU A 68 -15.80 7.30 12.57
N ILE A 69 -14.48 7.49 12.46
CA ILE A 69 -13.89 8.37 11.45
C ILE A 69 -13.75 7.60 10.14
N VAL A 70 -14.08 8.27 9.03
CA VAL A 70 -13.78 7.80 7.68
C VAL A 70 -12.81 8.80 7.06
N ALA A 71 -11.62 8.34 6.70
CA ALA A 71 -10.57 9.19 6.13
C ALA A 71 -10.02 8.57 4.84
N PRO A 72 -9.38 9.37 3.97
CA PRO A 72 -8.50 8.83 2.94
C PRO A 72 -7.48 7.87 3.55
N GLY A 73 -7.19 6.78 2.84
CA GLY A 73 -6.19 5.82 3.30
C GLY A 73 -4.83 6.49 3.47
N PHE A 74 -4.14 6.17 4.56
CA PHE A 74 -2.86 6.80 4.86
C PHE A 74 -1.76 6.35 3.89
N ILE A 75 -0.75 7.21 3.74
CA ILE A 75 0.43 6.99 2.91
C ILE A 75 1.65 7.11 3.81
N ASP A 76 2.42 6.02 3.94
CA ASP A 76 3.69 6.03 4.66
C ASP A 76 4.84 6.12 3.67
N LEU A 77 5.67 7.17 3.80
CA LEU A 77 6.81 7.39 2.91
C LEU A 77 8.07 6.63 3.34
N HIS A 78 8.08 5.97 4.51
CA HIS A 78 9.28 5.34 5.06
C HIS A 78 8.99 4.00 5.76
N VAL A 79 9.00 2.90 4.99
CA VAL A 79 8.79 1.54 5.53
C VAL A 79 9.95 0.61 5.19
N HIS A 80 10.32 -0.27 6.12
CA HIS A 80 11.26 -1.36 5.85
C HIS A 80 10.53 -2.71 5.81
N LEU A 81 10.29 -3.24 4.61
CA LEU A 81 9.63 -4.55 4.42
C LEU A 81 10.59 -5.74 4.57
N ARG A 82 11.90 -5.50 4.67
CA ARG A 82 12.98 -6.48 4.96
C ARG A 82 13.12 -7.66 3.98
N GLU A 83 12.26 -7.76 2.98
CA GLU A 83 12.36 -8.72 1.89
C GLU A 83 12.76 -7.99 0.61
N PRO A 84 13.81 -8.43 -0.11
CA PRO A 84 14.52 -9.72 0.04
C PRO A 84 15.60 -9.80 1.14
N GLY A 85 15.96 -11.04 1.49
CA GLY A 85 17.15 -11.41 2.26
C GLY A 85 17.06 -11.30 3.78
N GLN A 86 16.08 -10.58 4.33
CA GLN A 86 15.89 -10.43 5.76
C GLN A 86 14.46 -10.82 6.18
N SER A 87 13.85 -11.76 5.44
CA SER A 87 12.46 -12.22 5.61
C SER A 87 12.13 -12.82 6.97
N TYR A 88 13.13 -13.18 7.76
CA TYR A 88 12.96 -13.60 9.16
C TYR A 88 12.54 -12.44 10.08
N LYS A 89 12.76 -11.18 9.66
CA LYS A 89 12.31 -9.97 10.36
C LYS A 89 10.92 -9.56 9.91
N GLU A 90 10.71 -9.48 8.60
CA GLU A 90 9.46 -9.05 7.97
C GLU A 90 9.43 -9.52 6.51
N THR A 91 8.24 -9.77 5.98
CA THR A 91 8.00 -10.06 4.54
C THR A 91 7.15 -8.94 3.93
N ILE A 92 7.11 -8.84 2.60
CA ILE A 92 6.20 -7.88 1.94
C ILE A 92 4.75 -8.18 2.32
N ALA A 93 4.36 -9.46 2.38
CA ALA A 93 3.02 -9.87 2.76
C ALA A 93 2.67 -9.46 4.21
N SER A 94 3.52 -9.79 5.19
CA SER A 94 3.29 -9.46 6.59
C SER A 94 3.36 -7.96 6.87
N GLY A 95 4.34 -7.26 6.31
CA GLY A 95 4.50 -5.82 6.49
C GLY A 95 3.35 -5.02 5.86
N THR A 96 2.86 -5.42 4.68
CA THR A 96 1.69 -4.76 4.06
C THR A 96 0.39 -5.07 4.80
N ALA A 97 0.26 -6.27 5.39
CA ALA A 97 -0.87 -6.57 6.27
C ALA A 97 -0.86 -5.72 7.55
N ALA A 98 0.33 -5.51 8.14
CA ALA A 98 0.51 -4.60 9.26
C ALA A 98 0.17 -3.15 8.89
N ALA A 99 0.60 -2.69 7.71
CA ALA A 99 0.27 -1.37 7.19
C ALA A 99 -1.25 -1.18 7.03
N ALA A 100 -1.94 -2.16 6.43
CA ALA A 100 -3.40 -2.15 6.30
C ALA A 100 -4.11 -2.07 7.67
N ALA A 101 -3.64 -2.84 8.65
CA ALA A 101 -4.16 -2.82 10.02
C ALA A 101 -3.97 -1.44 10.70
N GLY A 102 -2.90 -0.72 10.33
CA GLY A 102 -2.64 0.65 10.78
C GLY A 102 -3.41 1.75 10.03
N GLY A 103 -4.22 1.39 9.01
CA GLY A 103 -4.97 2.35 8.19
C GLY A 103 -4.20 2.88 6.98
N PHE A 104 -3.01 2.36 6.70
CA PHE A 104 -2.26 2.68 5.49
C PHE A 104 -2.80 1.88 4.30
N THR A 105 -2.95 2.56 3.17
CA THR A 105 -3.31 1.94 1.89
C THR A 105 -2.15 1.97 0.90
N SER A 106 -1.09 2.71 1.23
CA SER A 106 0.10 2.88 0.41
C SER A 106 1.33 3.04 1.28
N VAL A 107 2.42 2.37 0.90
CA VAL A 107 3.71 2.45 1.58
C VAL A 107 4.86 2.61 0.58
N CYS A 108 5.89 3.36 0.96
CA CYS A 108 7.14 3.45 0.22
C CYS A 108 8.22 2.61 0.91
N CYS A 109 8.72 1.57 0.25
CA CYS A 109 9.67 0.65 0.87
C CYS A 109 11.13 1.05 0.61
N MET A 110 11.94 1.09 1.67
CA MET A 110 13.36 1.45 1.64
C MET A 110 14.22 0.40 0.93
N PRO A 111 15.33 0.81 0.27
CA PRO A 111 16.15 -0.08 -0.57
C PRO A 111 17.15 -0.94 0.21
N ASN A 112 17.28 -0.77 1.53
CA ASN A 112 18.30 -1.42 2.38
C ASN A 112 17.97 -2.89 2.75
N THR A 113 17.54 -3.65 1.74
CA THR A 113 17.36 -5.10 1.78
C THR A 113 18.66 -5.83 1.42
N SER A 114 18.64 -7.16 1.33
CA SER A 114 19.76 -7.95 0.82
C SER A 114 19.27 -8.88 -0.30
N PRO A 115 19.60 -8.62 -1.58
CA PRO A 115 20.41 -7.50 -2.07
C PRO A 115 19.75 -6.13 -1.89
N VAL A 116 20.56 -5.08 -2.01
CA VAL A 116 20.09 -3.68 -2.07
C VAL A 116 19.28 -3.48 -3.34
N VAL A 117 18.22 -2.68 -3.27
CA VAL A 117 17.36 -2.37 -4.42
C VAL A 117 18.01 -1.23 -5.21
N ASP A 118 19.06 -1.52 -5.97
CA ASP A 118 19.85 -0.54 -6.75
C ASP A 118 19.79 -0.75 -8.27
N SER A 119 18.95 -1.69 -8.73
CA SER A 119 18.73 -2.00 -10.14
C SER A 119 17.25 -2.03 -10.53
N ASP A 120 16.97 -1.89 -11.81
CA ASP A 120 15.62 -1.97 -12.37
C ASP A 120 14.99 -3.35 -12.19
N GLU A 121 15.79 -4.43 -12.22
CA GLU A 121 15.28 -5.77 -11.95
C GLU A 121 14.75 -5.91 -10.52
N TRP A 122 15.45 -5.37 -9.52
CA TRP A 122 15.00 -5.42 -8.12
C TRP A 122 13.78 -4.55 -7.87
N VAL A 123 13.73 -3.36 -8.50
CA VAL A 123 12.53 -2.51 -8.45
C VAL A 123 11.32 -3.24 -9.06
N ALA A 124 11.50 -3.88 -10.21
CA ALA A 124 10.44 -4.65 -10.85
C ALA A 124 10.02 -5.86 -9.99
N TRP A 125 10.97 -6.54 -9.36
CA TRP A 125 10.73 -7.70 -8.50
C TRP A 125 9.83 -7.37 -7.31
N LEU A 126 10.05 -6.23 -6.63
CA LEU A 126 9.23 -5.81 -5.49
C LEU A 126 7.76 -5.62 -5.83
N ARG A 127 7.46 -5.32 -7.09
CA ARG A 127 6.11 -5.01 -7.59
C ARG A 127 5.36 -6.24 -8.10
N GLN A 128 6.01 -7.40 -8.08
CA GLN A 128 5.43 -8.64 -8.56
C GLN A 128 4.29 -9.12 -7.63
N PRO A 129 3.14 -9.55 -8.18
CA PRO A 129 1.98 -9.97 -7.38
C PRO A 129 2.28 -11.17 -6.46
N GLU A 130 3.29 -11.98 -6.79
CA GLU A 130 3.77 -13.10 -5.99
C GLU A 130 4.26 -12.66 -4.59
N ARG A 131 4.56 -11.36 -4.40
CA ARG A 131 4.92 -10.79 -3.09
C ARG A 131 3.72 -10.70 -2.14
N SER A 132 2.51 -10.92 -2.63
CA SER A 132 1.26 -10.97 -1.83
C SER A 132 1.02 -9.70 -1.01
N ALA A 133 1.39 -8.54 -1.56
CA ALA A 133 1.11 -7.24 -0.95
C ALA A 133 -0.39 -6.98 -0.88
N VAL A 134 -0.88 -6.52 0.28
CA VAL A 134 -2.31 -6.17 0.48
C VAL A 134 -2.60 -4.67 0.50
N VAL A 135 -1.54 -3.85 0.43
CA VAL A 135 -1.60 -2.40 0.20
C VAL A 135 -0.70 -2.05 -0.99
N ASN A 136 -0.80 -0.82 -1.51
CA ASN A 136 0.10 -0.39 -2.57
C ASN A 136 1.54 -0.31 -2.04
N VAL A 137 2.48 -0.92 -2.76
CA VAL A 137 3.92 -0.84 -2.48
C VAL A 137 4.58 -0.02 -3.56
N PHE A 138 5.20 1.09 -3.17
CA PHE A 138 5.94 2.00 -4.04
C PHE A 138 7.44 1.88 -3.74
N PRO A 139 8.23 1.20 -4.58
CA PRO A 139 9.66 1.04 -4.31
C PRO A 139 10.41 2.37 -4.29
N ILE A 140 11.30 2.53 -3.31
CA ILE A 140 12.37 3.51 -3.35
C ILE A 140 13.67 2.75 -3.60
N ALA A 141 14.44 3.20 -4.59
CA ALA A 141 15.68 2.57 -4.99
C ALA A 141 16.89 3.22 -4.30
N ALA A 142 18.02 2.52 -4.28
CA ALA A 142 19.28 3.09 -3.79
C ALA A 142 19.75 4.21 -4.71
N ALA A 143 20.23 5.30 -4.11
CA ALA A 143 20.81 6.40 -4.86
C ALA A 143 22.21 6.05 -5.38
N THR A 144 22.95 5.23 -4.64
CA THR A 144 24.25 4.70 -5.08
C THR A 144 24.26 3.18 -5.12
N ARG A 145 25.16 2.62 -5.93
CA ARG A 145 25.33 1.17 -6.03
C ARG A 145 25.64 0.58 -4.67
N GLN A 146 24.89 -0.47 -4.32
CA GLN A 146 24.94 -1.15 -3.03
C GLN A 146 24.77 -0.21 -1.81
N SER A 147 24.24 0.99 -2.03
CA SER A 147 24.19 2.09 -1.06
C SER A 147 25.56 2.33 -0.41
N GLN A 148 26.61 2.57 -1.19
CA GLN A 148 27.97 2.81 -0.66
C GLN A 148 28.40 4.28 -0.71
N GLY A 149 27.62 5.16 -1.33
CA GLY A 149 27.97 6.57 -1.50
C GLY A 149 28.94 6.85 -2.65
N GLU A 150 29.43 5.83 -3.37
CA GLU A 150 30.55 5.96 -4.32
C GLU A 150 30.10 6.18 -5.78
N GLU A 151 29.21 5.32 -6.31
CA GLU A 151 28.77 5.35 -7.71
C GLU A 151 27.25 5.52 -7.78
N LEU A 152 26.77 6.58 -8.44
CA LEU A 152 25.33 6.81 -8.65
C LEU A 152 24.71 5.67 -9.48
N THR A 153 23.47 5.31 -9.14
CA THR A 153 22.66 4.38 -9.96
C THR A 153 22.07 5.08 -11.19
N ASP A 154 21.60 4.31 -12.18
CA ASP A 154 20.86 4.87 -13.32
C ASP A 154 19.43 5.24 -12.89
N PHE A 155 19.25 6.48 -12.44
CA PHE A 155 17.95 6.99 -11.98
C PHE A 155 16.85 6.90 -13.04
N ARG A 156 17.20 6.98 -14.32
CA ARG A 156 16.22 6.88 -15.41
C ARG A 156 15.75 5.44 -15.59
N ALA A 157 16.64 4.48 -15.52
CA ALA A 157 16.28 3.05 -15.53
C ALA A 157 15.40 2.71 -14.32
N LEU A 158 15.80 3.14 -13.11
CA LEU A 158 15.05 2.92 -11.87
C LEU A 158 13.64 3.52 -11.92
N GLN A 159 13.51 4.76 -12.38
CA GLN A 159 12.19 5.41 -12.56
C GLN A 159 11.30 4.62 -13.53
N ARG A 160 11.86 4.16 -14.66
CA ARG A 160 11.10 3.37 -15.65
C ARG A 160 10.63 2.03 -15.10
N ALA A 161 11.38 1.41 -14.20
CA ALA A 161 10.97 0.17 -13.51
C ALA A 161 9.88 0.41 -12.44
N GLY A 162 9.70 1.65 -12.01
CA GLY A 162 8.65 2.06 -11.08
C GLY A 162 9.15 2.53 -9.71
N ALA A 163 10.43 2.86 -9.57
CA ALA A 163 10.91 3.53 -8.36
C ALA A 163 10.32 4.94 -8.28
N VAL A 164 9.80 5.33 -7.11
CA VAL A 164 9.17 6.65 -6.89
C VAL A 164 10.12 7.68 -6.32
N ALA A 165 11.25 7.25 -5.77
CA ALA A 165 12.33 8.09 -5.24
C ALA A 165 13.64 7.30 -5.17
N VAL A 166 14.73 7.97 -4.74
CA VAL A 166 16.02 7.35 -4.42
C VAL A 166 16.51 7.75 -3.02
N THR A 167 17.18 6.84 -2.32
CA THR A 167 17.80 7.07 -0.99
C THR A 167 18.83 5.98 -0.69
N ASP A 168 19.88 6.28 0.09
CA ASP A 168 20.78 5.25 0.67
C ASP A 168 20.49 4.97 2.14
N ASP A 169 19.21 5.06 2.51
CA ASP A 169 18.69 4.92 3.88
C ASP A 169 19.44 3.89 4.75
N GLY A 170 19.87 4.35 5.92
CA GLY A 170 20.79 3.63 6.81
C GLY A 170 22.27 3.95 6.60
N LYS A 171 22.65 4.59 5.47
CA LYS A 171 24.00 5.07 5.19
C LYS A 171 23.95 6.48 4.57
N PRO A 172 24.66 7.46 5.13
CA PRO A 172 24.75 8.78 4.51
C PRO A 172 25.61 8.71 3.24
N ILE A 173 25.25 9.49 2.23
CA ILE A 173 26.13 9.79 1.09
C ILE A 173 26.99 10.97 1.54
N LEU A 174 28.24 10.71 1.85
CA LEU A 174 29.19 11.71 2.33
C LEU A 174 30.22 11.94 1.24
N ASP A 175 30.29 13.17 0.74
CA ASP A 175 31.42 13.69 -0.02
C ASP A 175 32.12 14.74 0.86
N ASP A 176 33.08 14.30 1.67
CA ASP A 176 34.10 15.17 2.29
C ASP A 176 35.50 14.70 1.86
#